data_AF-A0A6V8PUU4-F1
#
_entry.id   AF-A0A6V8PUU4-F1
#
_cell.length_a   1.000
_cell.length_b   1.000
_cell.length_c   1.000
_cell.angle_alpha   90.00
_cell.angle_beta   90.00
_cell.angle_gamma   90.00
#
_symmetry.space_group_name_H-M   'P 1'
#
loop_
_entity.id
_entity.type
_entity.pdbx_description
1 polymer ?
#
loop_
_entity_poly.entity_id
_entity_poly.type
_entity_poly.pdbx_seq_one_letter_code
_entity_poly.pdbx_strand_id
1 'polypeptide(L)'
;VKKAKKLGATLIITVDCGITSFDAAACAKKEGIDVIITDHHEPIRQSSVEDSSQFTVHSSQFLLPEAIAVVNPKLQTHNSKLSSLSGAGLAFKIAQALSMMHDARCTMHDLLDLAAIGTMADVVPRTGENRLIVKEGMELIHEGRRQGIRTLKDK
;
A
#
# COMPACT_ATOMS: atom_id res chain seq x y z
N VAL A 1 7.51 0.22 -15.77
CA VAL A 1 7.95 1.43 -16.52
C VAL A 1 7.73 1.33 -18.03
N LYS A 2 8.42 0.45 -18.78
CA LYS A 2 8.29 0.36 -20.26
C LYS A 2 6.84 0.29 -20.76
N LYS A 3 6.01 -0.56 -20.12
CA LYS A 3 4.57 -0.67 -20.44
C LYS A 3 3.80 0.63 -20.14
N ALA A 4 4.07 1.27 -19.01
CA ALA A 4 3.45 2.54 -18.63
C ALA A 4 3.77 3.65 -19.65
N LYS A 5 5.05 3.76 -20.06
CA LYS A 5 5.48 4.68 -21.13
C LYS A 5 4.73 4.43 -22.44
N LYS A 6 4.62 3.16 -22.86
CA LYS A 6 3.88 2.79 -24.08
C LYS A 6 2.40 3.16 -24.00
N LEU A 7 1.81 3.12 -22.81
CA LEU A 7 0.42 3.53 -22.56
C LEU A 7 0.26 5.06 -22.42
N GLY A 8 1.34 5.84 -22.49
CA GLY A 8 1.32 7.28 -22.25
C GLY A 8 1.00 7.66 -20.80
N ALA A 9 1.21 6.75 -19.85
CA ALA A 9 0.95 7.00 -18.45
C ALA A 9 2.00 7.96 -17.87
N THR A 10 1.53 8.98 -17.15
CA THR A 10 2.37 9.97 -16.46
C THR A 10 2.57 9.65 -14.98
N LEU A 11 1.81 8.70 -14.43
CA LEU A 11 1.86 8.29 -13.03
C LEU A 11 1.78 6.76 -12.91
N ILE A 12 2.62 6.20 -12.04
CA ILE A 12 2.55 4.82 -11.57
C ILE A 12 2.26 4.85 -10.07
N ILE A 13 1.23 4.12 -9.63
CA ILE A 13 0.98 3.85 -8.21
C ILE A 13 1.24 2.36 -8.00
N THR A 14 2.22 2.02 -7.17
CA THR A 14 2.46 0.62 -6.81
C THR A 14 1.50 0.18 -5.72
N VAL A 15 1.22 -1.12 -5.67
CA VAL A 15 0.45 -1.75 -4.59
C VAL A 15 1.22 -2.99 -4.18
N ASP A 16 1.43 -3.16 -2.88
CA ASP A 16 2.07 -4.34 -2.29
C ASP A 16 3.51 -4.58 -2.78
N CYS A 17 4.16 -3.53 -3.30
CA CYS A 17 5.54 -3.61 -3.77
C CYS A 17 6.13 -2.22 -3.94
N GLY A 18 7.46 -2.17 -4.14
CA GLY A 18 8.17 -0.99 -4.58
C GLY A 18 9.14 -0.40 -3.56
N ILE A 19 9.03 -0.69 -2.26
CA ILE A 19 9.86 -0.04 -1.21
C ILE A 19 11.37 -0.28 -1.40
N THR A 20 11.74 -1.36 -2.09
CA THR A 20 13.14 -1.70 -2.43
C THR A 20 13.43 -1.63 -3.94
N SER A 21 12.51 -1.12 -4.76
CA SER A 21 12.62 -1.12 -6.23
C SER A 21 13.32 0.14 -6.77
N PHE A 22 14.55 0.40 -6.32
CA PHE A 22 15.33 1.61 -6.65
C PHE A 22 15.51 1.82 -8.16
N ASP A 23 15.98 0.80 -8.88
CA ASP A 23 16.25 0.89 -10.32
C ASP A 23 14.99 1.16 -11.14
N ALA A 24 13.86 0.56 -10.73
CA ALA A 24 12.59 0.74 -11.40
C ALA A 24 12.04 2.15 -11.18
N ALA A 25 12.16 2.69 -9.97
CA ALA A 25 11.76 4.06 -9.64
C ALA A 25 12.63 5.09 -10.39
N ALA A 26 13.96 4.91 -10.38
CA ALA A 26 14.90 5.76 -11.12
C ALA A 26 14.64 5.70 -12.64
N CYS A 27 14.32 4.51 -13.17
CA CYS A 27 13.92 4.35 -14.57
C CYS A 27 12.62 5.12 -14.87
N ALA A 28 11.62 5.08 -14.00
CA ALA A 28 10.37 5.83 -14.20
C ALA A 28 10.61 7.34 -14.24
N LYS A 29 11.40 7.85 -13.29
CA LYS A 29 11.78 9.27 -13.25
C LYS A 29 12.51 9.73 -14.51
N LYS A 30 13.48 8.94 -15.00
CA LYS A 30 14.18 9.20 -16.27
C LYS A 30 13.23 9.29 -17.47
N GLU A 31 12.15 8.53 -17.42
CA GLU A 31 11.13 8.50 -18.47
C GLU A 31 10.04 9.56 -18.27
N GLY A 32 10.17 10.45 -17.28
CA GLY A 32 9.20 11.49 -16.97
C GLY A 32 7.89 10.96 -16.39
N ILE A 33 7.93 9.81 -15.72
CA ILE A 33 6.76 9.17 -15.11
C ILE A 33 6.91 9.25 -13.59
N ASP A 34 5.96 9.90 -12.94
CA ASP A 34 5.90 9.97 -11.49
C ASP A 34 5.59 8.59 -10.88
N VAL A 35 6.13 8.34 -9.69
CA VAL A 35 5.89 7.09 -8.96
C VAL A 35 5.41 7.42 -7.56
N ILE A 36 4.27 6.83 -7.17
CA ILE A 36 3.83 6.72 -5.78
C ILE A 36 3.99 5.26 -5.37
N ILE A 37 4.74 5.02 -4.29
CA ILE A 37 4.95 3.68 -3.77
C ILE A 37 3.96 3.43 -2.64
N THR A 38 3.18 2.35 -2.71
CA THR A 38 2.36 1.88 -1.59
C THR A 38 2.74 0.43 -1.29
N ASP A 39 3.33 0.22 -0.12
CA ASP A 39 3.97 -1.03 0.25
C ASP A 39 3.96 -1.22 1.77
N HIS A 40 4.11 -2.45 2.22
CA HIS A 40 4.15 -2.83 3.64
C HIS A 40 5.36 -3.72 3.97
N HIS A 41 6.18 -4.08 2.98
CA HIS A 41 7.44 -4.80 3.18
C HIS A 41 8.46 -3.99 3.99
N GLU A 42 9.51 -4.67 4.48
CA GLU A 42 10.55 -4.03 5.28
C GLU A 42 11.36 -2.99 4.47
N PRO A 43 11.41 -1.72 4.91
CA PRO A 43 12.26 -0.72 4.28
C PRO A 43 13.74 -0.92 4.66
N ILE A 44 14.65 -0.52 3.76
CA ILE A 44 16.09 -0.58 4.01
C ILE A 44 16.48 0.55 4.96
N ARG A 45 17.10 0.22 6.10
CA ARG A 45 17.66 1.20 7.03
C ARG A 45 19.00 1.73 6.50
N GLN A 46 19.22 3.03 6.59
CA GLN A 46 20.54 3.63 6.41
C GLN A 46 21.37 3.34 7.66
N SER A 47 22.52 2.69 7.50
CA SER A 47 23.55 2.63 8.53
C SER A 47 24.17 4.03 8.65
N SER A 48 24.14 4.60 9.85
CA SER A 48 24.73 5.89 10.20
C SER A 48 26.13 6.09 9.62
N VAL A 49 26.26 7.05 8.70
CA VAL A 49 27.48 7.85 8.61
C VAL A 49 27.19 9.12 9.41
N GLU A 50 28.09 9.40 10.33
CA GLU A 50 28.12 10.56 11.21
C GLU A 50 27.96 11.86 10.41
N ASP A 51 26.86 12.58 10.60
CA ASP A 51 26.97 14.03 10.72
C ASP A 51 25.80 14.61 11.53
N SER A 52 26.10 14.86 12.79
CA SER A 52 25.24 15.52 13.76
C SER A 52 25.21 17.02 13.49
N SER A 53 24.71 17.47 12.34
CA SER A 53 24.40 18.89 12.15
C SER A 53 23.51 19.17 10.93
N GLN A 54 22.25 18.75 10.96
CA GLN A 54 21.14 19.60 10.47
C GLN A 54 19.79 18.96 10.75
N PHE A 55 18.96 19.73 11.46
CA PHE A 55 17.59 19.42 11.79
C PHE A 55 16.73 19.64 10.54
N THR A 56 16.43 18.58 9.80
CA THR A 56 15.28 18.52 8.89
C THR A 56 14.66 17.13 8.98
N VAL A 57 13.34 17.12 9.11
CA VAL A 57 12.55 16.08 9.74
C VAL A 57 12.05 15.02 8.73
N HIS A 58 12.11 13.75 9.16
CA HIS A 58 11.30 12.57 8.78
C HIS A 58 11.66 11.60 7.62
N SER A 59 12.84 11.65 6.98
CA SER A 59 13.29 10.52 6.12
C SER A 59 14.74 10.05 6.30
N SER A 60 15.44 10.53 7.33
CA SER A 60 16.88 10.29 7.49
C SER A 60 17.28 8.87 7.94
N GLN A 61 16.33 7.99 8.27
CA GLN A 61 16.66 6.63 8.73
C GLN A 61 16.57 5.57 7.63
N PHE A 62 15.84 5.81 6.55
CA PHE A 62 15.56 4.78 5.54
C PHE A 62 16.04 5.22 4.17
N LEU A 63 16.61 4.28 3.42
CA LEU A 63 16.98 4.48 2.04
C LEU A 63 15.72 4.23 1.19
N LEU A 64 15.22 5.29 0.53
CA LEU A 64 13.97 5.25 -0.22
C LEU A 64 14.20 5.35 -1.74
N PRO A 65 13.39 4.66 -2.57
CA PRO A 65 13.43 4.81 -4.02
C PRO A 65 13.06 6.21 -4.50
N GLU A 66 13.44 6.56 -5.73
CA GLU A 66 13.09 7.83 -6.36
C GLU A 66 11.60 7.90 -6.74
N ALA A 67 10.75 8.12 -5.74
CA ALA A 67 9.31 8.26 -5.85
C ALA A 67 8.87 9.63 -5.32
N ILE A 68 7.79 10.19 -5.88
CA ILE A 68 7.22 11.46 -5.42
C ILE A 68 6.49 11.31 -4.07
N ALA A 69 6.09 10.08 -3.73
CA ALA A 69 5.59 9.73 -2.40
C ALA A 69 5.84 8.26 -2.11
N VAL A 70 6.06 7.94 -0.84
CA VAL A 70 6.17 6.56 -0.33
C VAL A 70 5.23 6.42 0.86
N VAL A 71 4.27 5.52 0.74
CA VAL A 71 3.34 5.15 1.81
C VAL A 71 3.71 3.75 2.27
N ASN A 72 4.41 3.67 3.38
CA ASN A 72 4.70 2.41 4.06
C ASN A 72 4.57 2.61 5.59
N PRO A 73 3.63 1.91 6.26
CA PRO A 73 3.42 2.05 7.70
C PRO A 73 4.65 1.77 8.57
N LYS A 74 5.64 1.01 8.07
CA LYS A 74 6.88 0.65 8.78
C LYS A 74 7.95 1.75 8.74
N LEU A 75 7.72 2.83 8.00
CA LEU A 75 8.59 4.01 8.01
C LEU A 75 8.43 4.86 9.28
N GLN A 76 7.40 4.61 10.09
CA GLN A 76 7.20 5.29 11.37
C GLN A 76 8.05 4.64 12.47
N THR A 77 8.71 5.47 13.28
CA THR A 77 9.63 5.03 14.34
C THR A 77 8.94 4.39 15.55
N HIS A 78 7.65 4.64 15.73
CA HIS A 78 6.82 3.97 16.73
C HIS A 78 6.09 2.81 16.07
N ASN A 79 6.00 1.66 16.77
CA ASN A 79 5.20 0.50 16.39
C ASN A 79 3.72 0.89 16.21
N SER A 80 3.42 1.49 15.06
CA SER A 80 2.08 1.87 14.66
C SER A 80 1.25 0.61 14.56
N LYS A 81 0.01 0.64 15.04
CA LYS A 81 -0.94 -0.48 14.84
C LYS A 81 -1.22 -0.76 13.36
N LEU A 82 -0.76 0.13 12.48
CA LEU A 82 -0.85 0.01 11.03
C LEU A 82 0.38 -0.69 10.41
N SER A 83 1.47 -0.89 11.16
CA SER A 83 2.69 -1.57 10.67
C SER A 83 2.44 -3.02 10.24
N SER A 84 1.33 -3.60 10.70
CA SER A 84 0.89 -4.95 10.35
C SER A 84 -0.11 -5.00 9.21
N LEU A 85 -0.53 -3.87 8.60
CA LEU A 85 -1.43 -3.92 7.45
C LEU A 85 -0.80 -4.75 6.31
N SER A 86 -1.63 -5.54 5.62
CA SER A 86 -1.26 -6.15 4.34
C SER A 86 -1.20 -5.09 3.24
N GLY A 87 -0.61 -5.41 2.09
CA GLY A 87 -0.68 -4.52 0.91
C GLY A 87 -2.12 -4.19 0.49
N ALA A 88 -3.02 -5.17 0.54
CA ALA A 88 -4.45 -4.95 0.25
C ALA A 88 -5.15 -4.09 1.32
N GLY A 89 -4.80 -4.30 2.60
CA GLY A 89 -5.29 -3.46 3.70
C GLY A 89 -4.81 -2.02 3.56
N LEU A 90 -3.54 -1.81 3.19
CA LEU A 90 -2.99 -0.47 2.93
C LEU A 90 -3.69 0.20 1.74
N ALA A 91 -3.88 -0.53 0.63
CA ALA A 91 -4.63 -0.03 -0.53
C ALA A 91 -6.05 0.39 -0.16
N PHE A 92 -6.73 -0.41 0.67
CA PHE A 92 -8.05 -0.06 1.22
C PHE A 92 -8.02 1.24 2.03
N LYS A 93 -7.02 1.43 2.90
CA LYS A 93 -6.88 2.68 3.69
C LYS A 93 -6.61 3.89 2.83
N ILE A 94 -5.83 3.75 1.75
CA ILE A 94 -5.59 4.82 0.79
C ILE A 94 -6.90 5.17 0.05
N ALA A 95 -7.64 4.17 -0.41
CA ALA A 95 -8.95 4.39 -1.04
C ALA A 95 -9.94 5.07 -0.09
N GLN A 96 -9.96 4.66 1.19
CA GLN A 96 -10.76 5.30 2.24
C GLN A 96 -10.38 6.77 2.44
N ALA A 97 -9.08 7.09 2.54
CA ALA A 97 -8.61 8.46 2.67
C ALA A 97 -9.02 9.34 1.47
N LEU A 98 -8.84 8.83 0.24
CA LEU A 98 -9.25 9.53 -0.97
C LEU A 98 -10.78 9.73 -1.03
N SER A 99 -11.55 8.73 -0.62
CA SER A 99 -13.02 8.82 -0.56
C SER A 99 -13.48 9.91 0.39
N MET A 100 -12.82 10.06 1.54
CA MET A 100 -13.13 11.11 2.53
C MET A 100 -12.76 12.51 2.01
N MET A 101 -11.69 12.61 1.21
CA MET A 101 -11.25 13.90 0.65
C MET A 101 -12.12 14.41 -0.50
N HIS A 102 -12.70 13.50 -1.28
CA HIS A 102 -13.37 13.84 -2.53
C HIS A 102 -14.88 13.55 -2.54
N ASP A 103 -15.48 13.27 -1.38
CA ASP A 103 -16.89 12.88 -1.23
C ASP A 103 -17.29 11.80 -2.26
N ALA A 104 -16.44 10.77 -2.37
CA ALA A 104 -16.61 9.77 -3.42
C ALA A 104 -17.87 8.94 -3.17
N ARG A 105 -18.61 8.67 -4.25
CA ARG A 105 -19.87 7.90 -4.24
C ARG A 105 -19.70 6.39 -4.02
N CYS A 106 -18.47 5.89 -3.83
CA CYS A 106 -18.26 4.46 -3.60
C CYS A 106 -18.37 4.13 -2.12
N THR A 107 -19.22 3.15 -1.79
CA THR A 107 -19.32 2.66 -0.42
C THR A 107 -18.06 1.88 -0.10
N MET A 108 -17.20 2.43 0.77
CA MET A 108 -15.97 1.76 1.21
C MET A 108 -16.23 0.34 1.74
N HIS A 109 -17.41 0.11 2.32
CA HIS A 109 -17.84 -1.21 2.74
C HIS A 109 -17.73 -2.25 1.61
N ASP A 110 -18.12 -1.93 0.38
CA ASP A 110 -18.10 -2.87 -0.75
C ASP A 110 -16.68 -3.34 -1.13
N LEU A 111 -15.62 -2.65 -0.69
CA LEU A 111 -14.23 -3.03 -0.96
C LEU A 111 -13.62 -3.94 0.11
N LEU A 112 -14.32 -4.14 1.24
CA LEU A 112 -13.79 -4.92 2.37
C LEU A 112 -13.58 -6.39 2.04
N ASP A 113 -14.34 -6.96 1.11
CA ASP A 113 -14.14 -8.34 0.67
C ASP A 113 -12.78 -8.54 -0.01
N LEU A 114 -12.38 -7.63 -0.91
CA LEU A 114 -11.06 -7.66 -1.56
C LEU A 114 -9.94 -7.41 -0.55
N ALA A 115 -10.12 -6.44 0.35
CA ALA A 115 -9.15 -6.14 1.39
C ALA A 115 -8.96 -7.32 2.37
N ALA A 116 -10.05 -8.01 2.73
CA ALA A 116 -10.02 -9.19 3.57
C ALA A 116 -9.31 -10.37 2.90
N ILE A 117 -9.57 -10.64 1.62
CA ILE A 117 -8.88 -11.71 0.86
C ILE A 117 -7.37 -11.48 0.90
N GLY A 118 -6.91 -10.27 0.55
CA GLY A 118 -5.47 -9.95 0.57
C GLY A 118 -4.89 -10.02 1.97
N THR A 119 -5.60 -9.50 2.98
CA THR A 119 -5.14 -9.54 4.38
C THR A 119 -5.01 -10.97 4.92
N MET A 120 -5.92 -11.87 4.55
CA MET A 120 -5.82 -13.28 4.94
C MET A 120 -4.71 -14.02 4.18
N ALA A 121 -4.58 -13.75 2.88
CA ALA A 121 -3.58 -14.38 2.02
C ALA A 121 -2.14 -14.03 2.43
N ASP A 122 -1.94 -12.82 2.94
CA ASP A 122 -0.65 -12.27 3.37
C ASP A 122 -0.26 -12.70 4.81
N VAL A 123 -1.13 -13.46 5.48
CA VAL A 123 -0.88 -14.07 6.82
C VAL A 123 -0.41 -13.04 7.87
N VAL A 124 -0.82 -11.78 7.72
CA VAL A 124 -0.51 -10.73 8.69
C VAL A 124 -1.28 -10.92 10.02
N PRO A 125 -0.78 -10.39 11.15
CA PRO A 125 -1.49 -10.48 12.42
C PRO A 125 -2.93 -9.98 12.33
N ARG A 126 -3.89 -10.82 12.73
CA ARG A 126 -5.33 -10.51 12.76
C ARG A 126 -5.72 -9.73 14.03
N THR A 127 -5.02 -8.62 14.26
CA THR A 127 -5.22 -7.69 15.37
C THR A 127 -5.54 -6.30 14.82
N GLY A 128 -6.04 -5.39 15.66
CA GLY A 128 -6.31 -4.00 15.26
C GLY A 128 -7.20 -3.89 14.01
N GLU A 129 -6.75 -3.10 13.04
CA GLU A 129 -7.49 -2.87 11.79
C GLU A 129 -7.61 -4.12 10.91
N ASN A 130 -6.59 -4.98 10.85
CA ASN A 130 -6.67 -6.24 10.10
C ASN A 130 -7.82 -7.12 10.60
N ARG A 131 -8.05 -7.16 11.92
CA ARG A 131 -9.17 -7.92 12.49
C ARG A 131 -10.51 -7.39 12.00
N LEU A 132 -10.68 -6.07 11.95
CA LEU A 132 -11.92 -5.44 11.49
C LEU A 132 -12.12 -5.67 9.99
N ILE A 133 -11.07 -5.46 9.18
CA ILE A 133 -11.11 -5.71 7.73
C ILE A 133 -11.52 -7.15 7.46
N VAL A 134 -10.89 -8.13 8.12
CA VAL A 134 -11.22 -9.54 7.94
C VAL A 134 -12.62 -9.87 8.44
N LYS A 135 -13.04 -9.36 9.60
CA LYS A 135 -14.37 -9.63 10.15
C LYS A 135 -15.47 -9.18 9.17
N GLU A 136 -15.45 -7.91 8.80
CA GLU A 136 -16.49 -7.32 7.94
C GLU A 136 -16.39 -7.83 6.50
N GLY A 137 -15.17 -8.01 5.98
CA GLY A 137 -14.98 -8.55 4.63
C GLY A 137 -15.40 -10.01 4.49
N MET A 138 -15.28 -10.83 5.55
CA MET A 138 -15.77 -12.21 5.54
C MET A 138 -17.30 -12.31 5.41
N GLU A 139 -18.04 -11.37 5.99
CA GLU A 139 -19.49 -11.27 5.81
C GLU A 139 -19.83 -11.04 4.33
N LEU A 140 -19.12 -10.11 3.68
CA LEU A 140 -19.30 -9.82 2.24
C LEU A 140 -18.86 -10.97 1.32
N ILE A 141 -17.77 -11.67 1.67
CA ILE A 141 -17.35 -12.88 0.97
C ILE A 141 -18.44 -13.95 1.08
N HIS A 142 -19.04 -14.10 2.26
CA HIS A 142 -20.15 -15.04 2.47
C HIS A 142 -21.40 -14.67 1.67
N GLU A 143 -21.72 -13.38 1.51
CA GLU A 143 -22.79 -12.94 0.62
C GLU A 143 -22.49 -13.19 -0.86
N GLY A 144 -21.21 -13.21 -1.26
CA GLY A 144 -20.80 -13.56 -2.62
C GLY A 144 -21.32 -12.58 -3.69
N ARG A 145 -21.32 -11.27 -3.40
CA ARG A 145 -21.78 -10.24 -4.34
C ARG A 145 -20.94 -10.16 -5.61
N ARG A 146 -19.62 -10.37 -5.51
CA ARG A 146 -18.71 -10.40 -6.67
C ARG A 146 -18.80 -11.74 -7.39
N GLN A 147 -18.97 -11.69 -8.71
CA GLN A 147 -19.00 -12.89 -9.55
C GLN A 147 -17.77 -13.79 -9.34
N GLY A 148 -16.57 -13.20 -9.25
CA GLY A 148 -15.33 -13.94 -9.00
C GLY A 148 -15.34 -14.69 -7.66
N ILE A 149 -15.77 -14.04 -6.58
CA ILE A 149 -15.84 -14.66 -5.24
C ILE A 149 -16.90 -15.76 -5.23
N ARG A 150 -18.09 -15.51 -5.79
CA ARG A 150 -19.16 -16.51 -5.87
C ARG A 150 -18.70 -17.77 -6.59
N THR A 151 -18.08 -17.59 -7.76
CA THR A 151 -17.58 -18.70 -8.60
C THR A 151 -16.52 -19.54 -7.88
N LEU A 152 -15.70 -18.93 -7.01
CA LEU A 152 -14.69 -19.65 -6.23
C LEU A 152 -15.27 -20.40 -5.03
N LYS A 153 -16.42 -19.96 -4.50
CA LYS A 153 -17.11 -20.62 -3.37
C LYS A 153 -17.96 -21.82 -3.78
N ASP A 154 -18.49 -21.81 -5.01
CA ASP A 154 -19.39 -22.86 -5.51
C ASP A 154 -18.63 -24.14 -5.97
N LYS A 155 -17.35 -24.27 -5.60
CA LYS A 155 -16.50 -25.44 -5.85
C LYS A 155 -16.30 -26.26 -4.60
#